data_AF-A0A3D4CLF7-F1
#
_entry.id   AF-A0A3D4CLF7-F1
#
_cell.length_a   1.000
_cell.length_b   1.000
_cell.length_c   1.000
_cell.angle_alpha   90.00
_cell.angle_beta   90.00
_cell.angle_gamma   90.00
#
_symmetry.space_group_name_H-M   'P 1'
#
loop_
_entity.id
_entity.type
_entity.pdbx_description
1 polymer ?
#
loop_
_entity_poly.entity_id
_entity_poly.type
_entity_poly.pdbx_seq_one_letter_code
_entity_poly.pdbx_strand_id
1 'polypeptide(L)'
;MERKDFLKLIGKGGSTFLFAGIVKPDFTTAFDLQQVTIYDNYIRGENFYRKNFNNLNLQLNQPVELVRDHKNIHDSFAVKACVNELQIGYLAAYENIVIANMLDAGAKLFASISALNKVYNNKDGLGRMGYLQNTIAIKIETELMVPLSNIKLSDLTEHRADDAWETYRKGYDFNQVKIY
;
A
#
# COMPACT_ATOMS: atom_id res chain seq x y z
N MET A 1 18.98 11.23 18.36
CA MET A 1 18.95 9.91 19.04
C MET A 1 20.37 9.34 18.95
N GLU A 2 21.00 9.02 20.09
CA GLU A 2 22.39 8.55 20.08
C GLU A 2 22.47 7.03 19.80
N ARG A 3 23.48 6.60 19.02
CA ARG A 3 23.69 5.18 18.66
C ARG A 3 23.85 4.25 19.88
N LYS A 4 24.26 4.79 21.03
CA LYS A 4 24.40 4.05 22.29
C LYS A 4 23.04 3.69 22.91
N ASP A 5 21.99 4.47 22.63
CA ASP A 5 20.64 4.21 23.13
C ASP A 5 19.91 3.17 22.25
N PHE A 6 20.21 3.12 20.96
CA PHE A 6 19.70 2.08 20.05
C PHE A 6 20.25 0.68 20.37
N LEU A 7 21.53 0.56 20.74
CA LEU A 7 22.10 -0.72 21.18
C LEU A 7 21.57 -1.15 22.55
N LYS A 8 21.15 -0.22 23.42
CA LYS A 8 20.40 -0.57 24.63
C LYS A 8 18.97 -1.04 24.32
N LEU A 9 18.34 -0.55 23.25
CA LEU A 9 17.03 -1.01 22.79
C LEU A 9 17.08 -2.47 22.28
N ILE A 10 18.12 -2.83 21.53
CA ILE A 10 18.31 -4.20 21.02
C ILE A 10 18.89 -5.13 22.10
N GLY A 11 19.88 -4.64 22.86
CA GLY A 11 20.50 -5.39 23.97
C GLY A 11 19.58 -5.57 25.20
N LYS A 12 18.47 -4.84 25.27
CA LYS A 12 17.39 -5.01 26.27
C LYS A 12 16.03 -5.36 25.63
N GLY A 13 16.04 -5.84 24.38
CA GLY A 13 14.83 -6.25 23.63
C GLY A 13 14.73 -7.75 23.37
N GLY A 14 15.67 -8.55 23.88
CA GLY A 14 15.73 -10.00 23.62
C GLY A 14 15.08 -10.90 24.69
N SER A 15 14.63 -10.39 25.84
CA SER A 15 14.19 -11.27 26.94
C SER A 15 13.21 -10.66 27.96
N THR A 16 12.33 -9.76 27.54
CA THR A 16 11.14 -9.38 28.35
C THR A 16 9.84 -9.88 27.74
N PHE A 17 9.92 -10.97 26.99
CA PHE A 17 8.93 -12.03 27.14
C PHE A 17 9.31 -12.78 28.43
N LEU A 18 8.42 -12.77 29.44
CA LEU A 18 8.42 -13.61 30.67
C LEU A 18 8.94 -12.96 31.99
N PHE A 19 7.94 -12.66 32.85
CA PHE A 19 7.90 -12.62 34.32
C PHE A 19 8.52 -11.48 35.16
N ALA A 20 7.69 -11.08 36.13
CA ALA A 20 7.94 -10.44 37.43
C ALA A 20 8.31 -8.94 37.47
N GLY A 21 7.46 -8.20 38.16
CA GLY A 21 7.45 -6.74 38.18
C GLY A 21 8.56 -6.09 38.99
N ILE A 22 8.87 -4.85 38.61
CA ILE A 22 9.29 -3.70 39.41
C ILE A 22 8.78 -2.46 38.67
N VAL A 23 8.26 -1.48 39.41
CA VAL A 23 7.45 -0.37 38.91
C VAL A 23 8.25 0.69 38.11
N LYS A 24 7.64 1.06 36.98
CA LYS A 24 7.81 2.16 35.99
C LYS A 24 8.52 3.47 36.41
N PRO A 25 9.03 4.22 35.42
CA PRO A 25 8.60 5.58 35.12
C PRO A 25 7.53 5.57 34.01
N ASP A 26 6.42 6.27 34.24
CA ASP A 26 5.27 6.36 33.33
C ASP A 26 5.64 7.07 32.02
N PHE A 27 6.12 6.29 31.05
CA PHE A 27 5.90 6.53 29.63
C PHE A 27 5.45 5.20 29.01
N THR A 28 4.25 4.76 29.39
CA THR A 28 3.56 3.70 28.65
C THR A 28 3.07 4.26 27.32
N THR A 29 3.98 4.55 26.39
CA THR A 29 3.65 4.39 24.98
C THR A 29 3.58 2.88 24.78
N ALA A 30 2.47 2.26 25.20
CA ALA A 30 2.21 0.92 24.71
C ALA A 30 2.05 1.05 23.19
N PHE A 31 2.73 0.14 22.50
CA PHE A 31 2.76 0.10 21.06
C PHE A 31 1.83 -1.00 20.61
N ASP A 32 1.07 -0.71 19.56
CA ASP A 32 0.15 -1.65 18.94
C ASP A 32 0.60 -1.93 17.51
N LEU A 33 0.45 -3.17 17.05
CA LEU A 33 0.69 -3.52 15.66
C LEU A 33 -0.62 -3.29 14.92
N GLN A 34 -0.66 -2.22 14.13
CA GLN A 34 -1.83 -1.88 13.35
C GLN A 34 -1.58 -2.14 11.87
N GLN A 35 -2.58 -2.70 11.21
CA GLN A 35 -2.58 -2.84 9.77
C GLN A 35 -2.89 -1.47 9.16
N VAL A 36 -1.94 -0.93 8.41
CA VAL A 36 -2.03 0.40 7.81
C VAL A 36 -1.98 0.26 6.30
N THR A 37 -2.89 0.94 5.62
CA THR A 37 -2.87 1.06 4.15
C THR A 37 -1.74 1.99 3.74
N ILE A 38 -0.82 1.48 2.93
CA ILE A 38 0.35 2.22 2.43
C ILE A 38 0.27 2.51 0.94
N TYR A 39 -0.68 1.87 0.24
CA TYR A 39 -0.90 2.03 -1.18
C TYR A 39 -2.35 1.68 -1.53
N ASP A 40 -3.00 2.51 -2.33
CA ASP A 40 -4.27 2.17 -2.99
C ASP A 40 -4.31 2.86 -4.35
N ASN A 41 -4.04 2.08 -5.41
CA ASN A 41 -4.03 2.59 -6.77
C ASN A 41 -4.31 1.49 -7.82
N TYR A 42 -4.53 1.92 -9.06
CA TYR A 42 -4.75 1.07 -10.21
C TYR A 42 -3.50 0.34 -10.67
N ILE A 43 -3.67 -0.93 -11.05
CA ILE A 43 -2.61 -1.67 -11.73
C ILE A 43 -2.44 -1.15 -13.17
N ARG A 44 -1.23 -1.27 -13.70
CA ARG A 44 -0.88 -0.88 -15.07
C ARG A 44 -0.56 -2.10 -15.92
N GLY A 45 -0.68 -1.93 -17.24
CA GLY A 45 -0.38 -3.00 -18.21
C GLY A 45 -1.49 -4.03 -18.40
N GLU A 46 -2.70 -3.78 -17.89
CA GLU A 46 -3.87 -4.67 -17.96
C GLU A 46 -4.11 -5.24 -19.37
N ASN A 47 -3.92 -4.43 -20.42
CA ASN A 47 -4.11 -4.87 -21.80
C ASN A 47 -3.22 -6.04 -22.23
N PHE A 48 -1.99 -6.12 -21.74
CA PHE A 48 -1.06 -7.20 -22.07
C PHE A 48 -1.48 -8.53 -21.43
N TYR A 49 -2.22 -8.45 -20.31
CA TYR A 49 -2.67 -9.59 -19.52
C TYR A 49 -4.16 -9.90 -19.70
N ARG A 50 -4.79 -9.36 -20.74
CA ARG A 50 -6.24 -9.50 -20.98
C ARG A 50 -6.72 -10.96 -21.02
N LYS A 51 -5.92 -11.87 -21.55
CA LYS A 51 -6.24 -13.30 -21.59
C LYS A 51 -6.37 -13.92 -20.19
N ASN A 52 -5.57 -13.44 -19.24
CA ASN A 52 -5.59 -13.92 -17.87
C ASN A 52 -6.88 -13.50 -17.16
N PHE A 53 -7.39 -12.30 -17.44
CA PHE A 53 -8.68 -11.84 -16.89
C PHE A 53 -9.85 -12.74 -17.27
N ASN A 54 -9.88 -13.27 -18.50
CA ASN A 54 -10.95 -14.17 -18.91
C ASN A 54 -10.96 -15.50 -18.15
N ASN A 55 -9.80 -15.89 -17.60
CA ASN A 55 -9.63 -17.13 -16.84
C ASN A 55 -9.79 -16.90 -15.33
N LEU A 56 -9.86 -15.64 -14.88
CA LEU A 56 -9.94 -15.26 -13.48
C LEU A 56 -11.34 -14.73 -13.14
N ASN A 57 -11.94 -15.27 -12.09
CA ASN A 57 -13.13 -14.68 -11.48
C ASN A 57 -12.70 -13.70 -10.38
N LEU A 58 -12.41 -12.46 -10.76
CA LEU A 58 -11.92 -11.44 -9.84
C LEU A 58 -13.03 -10.94 -8.91
N GLN A 59 -12.71 -10.82 -7.62
CA GLN A 59 -13.65 -10.35 -6.59
C GLN A 59 -13.01 -9.25 -5.72
N LEU A 60 -13.85 -8.38 -5.16
CA LEU A 60 -13.38 -7.39 -4.17
C LEU A 60 -12.79 -8.09 -2.96
N ASN A 61 -11.75 -7.49 -2.38
CA ASN A 61 -10.96 -8.03 -1.26
C ASN A 61 -10.27 -9.36 -1.53
N GLN A 62 -10.25 -9.82 -2.79
CA GLN A 62 -9.49 -11.01 -3.15
C GLN A 62 -7.99 -10.75 -2.94
N PRO A 63 -7.25 -11.68 -2.30
CA PRO A 63 -5.81 -11.54 -2.12
C PRO A 63 -5.07 -11.44 -3.45
N VAL A 64 -4.06 -10.58 -3.47
CA VAL A 64 -3.15 -10.38 -4.59
C VAL A 64 -1.73 -10.67 -4.10
N GLU A 65 -1.00 -11.47 -4.84
CA GLU A 65 0.41 -11.72 -4.59
C GLU A 65 1.25 -10.66 -5.30
N LEU A 66 2.19 -10.05 -4.58
CA LEU A 66 3.14 -9.08 -5.11
C LEU A 66 4.50 -9.75 -5.30
N VAL A 67 4.99 -9.76 -6.54
CA VAL A 67 6.24 -10.44 -6.89
C VAL A 67 7.23 -9.47 -7.53
N ARG A 68 8.46 -9.43 -7.00
CA ARG A 68 9.55 -8.64 -7.57
C ARG A 68 10.01 -9.18 -8.92
N ASP A 69 10.16 -8.30 -9.90
CA ASP A 69 10.65 -8.63 -11.23
C ASP A 69 12.01 -8.01 -11.52
N HIS A 70 13.07 -8.55 -10.91
CA HIS A 70 14.44 -8.04 -11.11
C HIS A 70 14.96 -8.14 -12.54
N LYS A 71 14.30 -8.91 -13.41
CA LYS A 71 14.69 -9.13 -14.80
C LYS A 71 13.98 -8.20 -15.78
N ASN A 72 13.11 -7.32 -15.29
CA ASN A 72 12.39 -6.40 -16.14
C ASN A 72 13.35 -5.37 -16.76
N ILE A 73 13.40 -5.32 -18.09
CA ILE A 73 14.33 -4.45 -18.83
C ILE A 73 13.89 -2.98 -18.85
N HIS A 74 12.64 -2.69 -18.51
CA HIS A 74 12.05 -1.35 -18.58
C HIS A 74 12.04 -0.65 -17.23
N ASP A 75 12.00 -1.41 -16.12
CA ASP A 75 11.91 -0.87 -14.77
C ASP A 75 12.57 -1.81 -13.74
N SER A 76 13.65 -1.36 -13.09
CA SER A 76 14.36 -2.12 -12.06
C SER A 76 13.53 -2.37 -10.79
N PHE A 77 12.51 -1.54 -10.54
CA PHE A 77 11.61 -1.63 -9.38
C PHE A 77 10.26 -2.28 -9.74
N ALA A 78 10.17 -2.94 -10.90
CA ALA A 78 8.95 -3.60 -11.34
C ALA A 78 8.41 -4.61 -10.30
N VAL A 79 7.14 -4.45 -9.92
CA VAL A 79 6.41 -5.37 -9.04
C VAL A 79 5.21 -5.89 -9.81
N LYS A 80 5.15 -7.21 -10.00
CA LYS A 80 4.01 -7.91 -10.60
C LYS A 80 2.91 -8.04 -9.56
N ALA A 81 1.67 -7.85 -10.01
CA ALA A 81 0.49 -8.25 -9.26
C ALA A 81 -0.05 -9.56 -9.86
N CYS A 82 -0.21 -10.58 -9.03
CA CYS A 82 -0.66 -11.91 -9.43
C CYS A 82 -1.87 -12.35 -8.61
N VAL A 83 -2.80 -13.05 -9.25
CA VAL A 83 -3.96 -13.68 -8.61
C VAL A 83 -3.99 -15.13 -9.07
N ASN A 84 -4.01 -16.08 -8.14
CA ASN A 84 -3.93 -17.52 -8.44
C ASN A 84 -2.78 -17.84 -9.42
N GLU A 85 -1.58 -17.34 -9.15
CA GLU A 85 -0.37 -17.47 -10.00
C GLU A 85 -0.44 -16.76 -11.37
N LEU A 86 -1.59 -16.22 -11.76
CA LEU A 86 -1.77 -15.50 -13.01
C LEU A 86 -1.50 -14.01 -12.82
N GLN A 87 -0.55 -13.48 -13.59
CA GLN A 87 -0.25 -12.06 -13.59
C GLN A 87 -1.43 -11.25 -14.15
N ILE A 88 -1.86 -10.25 -13.39
CA ILE A 88 -2.93 -9.31 -13.77
C ILE A 88 -2.38 -7.96 -14.22
N GLY A 89 -1.14 -7.63 -13.84
CA GLY A 89 -0.46 -6.40 -14.27
C GLY A 89 0.79 -6.12 -13.47
N TYR A 90 1.18 -4.85 -13.45
CA TYR A 90 2.23 -4.29 -12.60
C TYR A 90 1.69 -3.16 -11.74
N LEU A 91 2.35 -2.89 -10.61
CA LEU A 91 2.17 -1.61 -9.91
C LEU A 91 2.55 -0.45 -10.83
N ALA A 92 1.93 0.71 -10.60
CA ALA A 92 2.25 1.90 -11.38
C ALA A 92 3.72 2.28 -11.24
N ALA A 93 4.33 2.62 -12.38
CA ALA A 93 5.68 3.16 -12.41
C ALA A 93 5.75 4.43 -11.55
N TYR A 94 6.93 4.70 -10.98
CA TYR A 94 7.21 5.79 -10.02
C TYR A 94 6.67 5.61 -8.60
N GLU A 95 5.59 4.86 -8.40
CA GLU A 95 5.07 4.55 -7.06
C GLU A 95 5.60 3.22 -6.51
N ASN A 96 6.03 2.33 -7.42
CA ASN A 96 6.46 0.98 -7.09
C ASN A 96 7.78 0.90 -6.30
N ILE A 97 8.60 1.96 -6.29
CA ILE A 97 9.94 1.95 -5.68
C ILE A 97 9.86 1.61 -4.18
N VAL A 98 8.92 2.21 -3.46
CA VAL A 98 8.75 1.98 -2.02
C VAL A 98 8.34 0.53 -1.76
N ILE A 99 7.33 0.05 -2.49
CA ILE A 99 6.84 -1.32 -2.36
C ILE A 99 7.92 -2.34 -2.75
N ALA A 100 8.68 -2.05 -3.81
CA ALA A 100 9.77 -2.89 -4.27
C ALA A 100 10.86 -3.05 -3.20
N ASN A 101 11.28 -1.93 -2.60
CA ASN A 101 12.27 -1.94 -1.52
C ASN A 101 11.76 -2.68 -0.28
N MET A 102 10.47 -2.55 0.06
CA MET A 102 9.85 -3.28 1.16
C MET A 102 9.85 -4.79 0.92
N LEU A 103 9.50 -5.23 -0.30
CA LEU A 103 9.57 -6.64 -0.70
C LEU A 103 11.01 -7.16 -0.66
N ASP A 104 11.97 -6.41 -1.19
CA ASP A 104 13.39 -6.78 -1.20
C ASP A 104 13.97 -6.87 0.23
N ALA A 105 13.42 -6.09 1.18
CA ALA A 105 13.76 -6.16 2.61
C ALA A 105 13.04 -7.28 3.38
N GLY A 106 12.13 -8.03 2.73
CA GLY A 106 11.33 -9.07 3.37
C GLY A 106 10.21 -8.54 4.27
N ALA A 107 9.73 -7.32 4.04
CA ALA A 107 8.58 -6.78 4.75
C ALA A 107 7.31 -7.58 4.43
N LYS A 108 6.45 -7.76 5.44
CA LYS A 108 5.18 -8.47 5.30
C LYS A 108 4.13 -7.52 4.73
N LEU A 109 3.83 -7.69 3.44
CA LEU A 109 2.82 -6.91 2.74
C LEU A 109 1.58 -7.75 2.46
N PHE A 110 0.41 -7.15 2.63
CA PHE A 110 -0.88 -7.75 2.31
C PHE A 110 -1.52 -6.94 1.20
N ALA A 111 -1.67 -7.52 0.01
CA ALA A 111 -2.35 -6.87 -1.10
C ALA A 111 -3.70 -7.53 -1.37
N SER A 112 -4.69 -6.72 -1.71
CA SER A 112 -6.01 -7.19 -2.11
C SER A 112 -6.65 -6.27 -3.15
N ILE A 113 -7.61 -6.80 -3.89
CA ILE A 113 -8.37 -6.01 -4.87
C ILE A 113 -9.27 -5.00 -4.15
N SER A 114 -9.01 -3.71 -4.33
CA SER A 114 -9.80 -2.62 -3.73
C SER A 114 -10.96 -2.17 -4.61
N ALA A 115 -10.82 -2.29 -5.93
CA ALA A 115 -11.94 -2.07 -6.86
C ALA A 115 -11.81 -2.79 -8.18
N LEU A 116 -12.99 -3.00 -8.77
CA LEU A 116 -13.21 -3.56 -10.08
C LEU A 116 -14.14 -2.62 -10.86
N ASN A 117 -13.56 -1.87 -11.78
CA ASN A 117 -14.31 -1.01 -12.69
C ASN A 117 -14.81 -1.85 -13.87
N LYS A 118 -16.06 -1.59 -14.30
CA LYS A 118 -16.62 -2.28 -15.46
C LYS A 118 -15.85 -1.86 -16.71
N VAL A 119 -15.27 -2.84 -17.38
CA VAL A 119 -14.74 -2.67 -18.72
C VAL A 119 -15.93 -2.43 -19.65
N TYR A 120 -16.08 -1.21 -20.13
CA TYR A 120 -16.94 -0.98 -21.28
C TYR A 120 -16.29 -1.63 -22.49
N ASN A 121 -16.74 -2.83 -22.84
CA ASN A 121 -16.50 -3.46 -24.13
C ASN A 121 -17.27 -2.68 -25.23
N ASN A 122 -17.11 -1.36 -25.28
CA ASN A 122 -17.51 -0.62 -26.45
C ASN A 122 -16.48 -0.96 -27.53
N LYS A 123 -16.93 -1.75 -28.49
CA LYS A 123 -16.33 -1.70 -29.81
C LYS A 123 -16.46 -0.24 -30.25
N ASP A 124 -15.36 0.38 -30.65
CA ASP A 124 -15.49 1.63 -31.38
C ASP A 124 -16.35 1.38 -32.64
N GLY A 125 -16.86 2.43 -33.28
CA GLY A 125 -17.62 2.29 -34.53
C GLY A 125 -16.87 1.59 -35.67
N LEU A 126 -15.60 1.19 -35.45
CA LEU A 126 -14.73 0.44 -36.35
C LEU A 126 -14.44 -1.00 -35.88
N GLY A 127 -15.12 -1.50 -34.84
CA GLY A 127 -15.01 -2.89 -34.38
C GLY A 127 -13.77 -3.20 -33.53
N ARG A 128 -12.98 -2.20 -33.13
CA ARG A 128 -11.79 -2.37 -32.27
C ARG A 128 -12.21 -2.44 -30.81
N MET A 129 -11.64 -3.37 -30.06
CA MET A 129 -11.92 -3.47 -28.63
C MET A 129 -11.27 -2.28 -27.88
N GLY A 130 -12.04 -1.59 -27.04
CA GLY A 130 -11.51 -0.53 -26.17
C GLY A 130 -10.35 -1.02 -25.29
N TYR A 131 -9.43 -0.12 -24.96
CA TYR A 131 -8.31 -0.39 -24.05
C TYR A 131 -8.82 -0.58 -22.62
N LEU A 132 -8.31 -1.61 -21.93
CA LEU A 132 -8.43 -1.75 -20.48
C LEU A 132 -7.57 -0.66 -19.86
N GLN A 133 -8.20 0.23 -19.09
CA GLN A 133 -7.50 1.24 -18.33
C GLN A 133 -8.24 1.40 -17.01
N ASN A 134 -7.48 1.41 -15.91
CA ASN A 134 -8.00 1.61 -14.56
C ASN A 134 -9.13 0.63 -14.24
N THR A 135 -8.96 -0.62 -14.68
CA THR A 135 -9.98 -1.67 -14.52
C THR A 135 -9.91 -2.25 -13.12
N ILE A 136 -8.70 -2.44 -12.59
CA ILE A 136 -8.46 -3.07 -11.30
C ILE A 136 -7.60 -2.15 -10.45
N ALA A 137 -8.08 -1.86 -9.25
CA ALA A 137 -7.29 -1.23 -8.21
C ALA A 137 -6.93 -2.25 -7.14
N ILE A 138 -5.73 -2.09 -6.57
CA ILE A 138 -5.29 -2.88 -5.44
C ILE A 138 -4.93 -1.97 -4.27
N LYS A 139 -5.23 -2.45 -3.08
CA LYS A 139 -4.80 -1.88 -1.82
C LYS A 139 -3.70 -2.75 -1.23
N ILE A 140 -2.62 -2.12 -0.76
CA ILE A 140 -1.51 -2.78 -0.06
C ILE A 140 -1.46 -2.25 1.36
N GLU A 141 -1.42 -3.18 2.30
CA GLU A 141 -1.34 -2.93 3.73
C GLU A 141 -0.08 -3.58 4.31
N THR A 142 0.41 -3.01 5.40
CA THR A 142 1.52 -3.57 6.18
C THR A 142 1.21 -3.40 7.66
N GLU A 143 1.81 -4.24 8.50
CA GLU A 143 1.76 -4.09 9.95
C GLU A 143 2.80 -3.02 10.36
N LEU A 144 2.34 -1.92 10.96
CA LEU A 144 3.19 -0.88 11.54
C LEU A 144 3.01 -0.81 13.05
N MET A 145 4.11 -0.66 13.76
CA MET A 145 4.11 -0.43 15.20
C MET A 145 3.80 1.05 15.46
N VAL A 146 2.61 1.33 16.00
CA VAL A 146 2.15 2.70 16.27
C VAL A 146 2.02 2.95 17.78
N PRO A 147 2.34 4.17 18.26
CA PRO A 147 2.10 4.52 19.66
C PRO A 147 0.59 4.67 19.92
N LEU A 148 0.09 4.17 21.06
CA LEU A 148 -1.32 4.30 21.47
C LEU A 148 -1.84 5.75 21.58
N SER A 149 -0.96 6.74 21.56
CA SER A 149 -1.36 8.15 21.46
C SER A 149 -1.91 8.41 20.05
N ASN A 150 -3.22 8.24 19.90
CA ASN A 150 -4.01 8.48 18.69
C ASN A 150 -3.54 9.72 17.91
N ILE A 151 -2.80 9.50 16.83
CA ILE A 151 -2.69 10.51 15.78
C ILE A 151 -4.04 10.49 15.07
N LYS A 152 -4.78 11.59 15.11
CA LYS A 152 -6.01 11.74 14.33
C LYS A 152 -5.69 11.45 12.86
N LEU A 153 -6.24 10.36 12.34
CA LEU A 153 -6.27 10.10 10.90
C LEU A 153 -6.99 11.29 10.25
N SER A 154 -6.30 11.97 9.32
CA SER A 154 -6.93 12.98 8.48
C SER A 154 -7.89 12.31 7.49
N ASP A 155 -8.91 13.03 7.03
CA ASP A 155 -9.92 12.58 6.04
C ASP A 155 -9.32 12.24 4.64
N LEU A 156 -7.99 12.15 4.51
CA LEU A 156 -7.30 11.86 3.25
C LEU A 156 -7.35 10.38 2.86
N THR A 157 -7.90 9.50 3.71
CA THR A 157 -8.05 8.07 3.42
C THR A 157 -9.31 7.73 2.63
N GLU A 158 -10.19 8.70 2.36
CA GLU A 158 -11.47 8.45 1.69
C GLU A 158 -11.35 8.25 0.17
N HIS A 159 -10.24 8.70 -0.43
CA HIS A 159 -10.04 8.68 -1.88
C HIS A 159 -8.70 8.03 -2.26
N ARG A 160 -8.65 7.37 -3.42
CA ARG A 160 -7.41 6.80 -3.99
C ARG A 160 -6.43 7.90 -4.37
N ALA A 161 -5.14 7.57 -4.45
CA ALA A 161 -4.10 8.55 -4.80
C ALA A 161 -4.37 9.25 -6.14
N ASP A 162 -4.78 8.50 -7.17
CA ASP A 162 -5.12 9.04 -8.51
C ASP A 162 -6.43 9.86 -8.51
N ASP A 163 -7.37 9.54 -7.62
CA ASP A 163 -8.72 10.13 -7.59
C ASP A 163 -8.82 11.31 -6.60
N ALA A 164 -7.85 11.46 -5.70
CA ALA A 164 -7.85 12.48 -4.66
C ALA A 164 -7.44 13.85 -5.22
N TRP A 165 -8.23 14.88 -4.89
CA TRP A 165 -7.80 16.26 -5.10
C TRP A 165 -6.57 16.56 -4.22
N GLU A 166 -5.63 17.38 -4.70
CA GLU A 166 -4.37 17.74 -4.01
C GLU A 166 -4.61 18.66 -2.79
N THR A 167 -5.53 18.31 -1.90
CA THR A 167 -5.98 19.11 -0.76
C THR A 167 -4.84 19.37 0.21
N TYR A 168 -3.88 18.45 0.34
CA TYR A 168 -2.67 18.61 1.15
C TYR A 168 -1.62 19.57 0.55
N ARG A 169 -1.77 19.99 -0.71
CA ARG A 169 -0.90 21.00 -1.36
C ARG A 169 -1.48 22.41 -1.30
N LYS A 170 -2.71 22.58 -0.83
CA LYS A 170 -3.22 23.90 -0.46
C LYS A 170 -2.47 24.31 0.81
N GLY A 171 -1.47 25.17 0.67
CA GLY A 171 -0.71 25.69 1.80
C GLY A 171 -1.64 26.23 2.89
N TYR A 172 -1.14 26.24 4.14
CA TYR A 172 -1.88 26.77 5.29
C TYR A 172 -2.33 28.21 5.01
N ASP A 173 -3.64 28.44 4.93
CA ASP A 173 -4.20 29.80 4.83
C ASP A 173 -4.23 30.41 6.24
N PHE A 174 -3.19 31.19 6.57
CA PHE A 174 -3.01 31.82 7.87
C PHE A 174 -4.18 32.76 8.28
N ASN A 175 -5.11 33.07 7.37
CA ASN A 175 -6.21 33.99 7.62
C ASN A 175 -7.47 33.35 8.25
N GLN A 176 -7.50 32.02 8.47
CA GLN A 176 -8.70 31.35 8.99
C GLN A 176 -8.65 31.00 10.49
N VAL A 177 -7.58 31.34 11.22
CA VAL A 177 -7.56 31.15 12.68
C VAL A 177 -8.27 32.32 13.35
N LYS A 178 -9.60 32.23 13.49
CA LYS A 178 -10.31 32.97 14.54
C LYS A 178 -9.99 32.31 15.88
N ILE A 179 -9.09 32.95 16.63
CA ILE A 179 -8.87 32.66 18.04
C ILE A 179 -10.14 33.14 18.78
N TYR A 180 -10.86 32.21 19.38
CA TYR A 180 -11.90 32.48 20.38
C TYR A 180 -11.28 32.41 21.77
#